data_AF-A0A5J4PKD5-F1
#
_entry.id   AF-A0A5J4PKD5-F1
#
_cell.length_a   1.000
_cell.length_b   1.000
_cell.length_c   1.000
_cell.angle_alpha   90.00
_cell.angle_beta   90.00
_cell.angle_gamma   90.00
#
_symmetry.space_group_name_H-M   'P 1'
#
loop_
_entity.id
_entity.type
_entity.pdbx_description
1 polymer ?
#
loop_
_entity_poly.entity_id
_entity_poly.type
_entity_poly.pdbx_seq_one_letter_code
_entity_poly.pdbx_strand_id
1 'polypeptide(L)'
;TGNNEKIYMPEDLGFARYKEIDLYGGDTPEEAARIFDDVMNNQATQAQMDVVTVNAGFAIHVICLEKGIEECIAIAKESLESGKAKEALKKFLKING
;
A
#
# COMPACT_ATOMS: atom_id res chain seq x y z
N THR A 1 -20.40 -22.76 -13.30
CA THR A 1 -20.51 -21.68 -12.28
C THR A 1 -19.11 -21.20 -12.01
N GLY A 2 -18.81 -19.93 -12.34
CA GLY A 2 -17.44 -19.43 -12.38
C GLY A 2 -16.83 -19.24 -10.99
N ASN A 3 -15.88 -20.10 -10.62
CA ASN A 3 -15.14 -20.03 -9.34
C ASN A 3 -14.01 -18.97 -9.35
N ASN A 4 -14.17 -17.83 -10.02
CA ASN A 4 -13.08 -16.87 -10.22
C ASN A 4 -13.22 -15.54 -9.46
N GLU A 5 -14.29 -15.33 -8.70
CA GLU A 5 -14.39 -14.16 -7.82
C GLU A 5 -14.14 -14.57 -6.36
N LYS A 6 -13.08 -14.02 -5.79
CA LYS A 6 -12.78 -14.12 -4.37
C LYS A 6 -12.90 -12.73 -3.75
N ILE A 7 -13.79 -12.61 -2.78
CA ILE A 7 -13.94 -11.39 -1.98
C ILE A 7 -13.03 -11.55 -0.76
N TYR A 8 -12.21 -10.53 -0.48
CA TYR A 8 -11.37 -10.47 0.71
C TYR A 8 -11.95 -9.47 1.68
N MET A 9 -12.18 -9.90 2.92
CA MET A 9 -12.38 -9.00 4.04
C MET A 9 -11.02 -8.56 4.59
N PRO A 10 -10.89 -7.33 5.16
CA PRO A 10 -9.65 -6.90 5.81
C PRO A 10 -9.13 -7.92 6.84
N GLU A 11 -10.06 -8.54 7.57
CA GLU A 11 -9.76 -9.53 8.60
C GLU A 11 -9.14 -10.82 8.02
N ASP A 12 -9.49 -11.20 6.78
CA ASP A 12 -8.90 -12.35 6.07
C ASP A 12 -7.42 -12.11 5.70
N LEU A 13 -6.99 -10.85 5.72
CA LEU A 13 -5.64 -10.41 5.35
C LEU A 13 -4.82 -9.98 6.57
N GLY A 14 -5.38 -10.10 7.79
CA GLY A 14 -4.72 -9.70 9.03
C GLY A 14 -4.81 -8.20 9.36
N PHE A 15 -5.73 -7.47 8.71
CA PHE A 15 -5.93 -6.03 8.93
C PHE A 15 -7.19 -5.74 9.72
N ALA A 16 -7.16 -4.62 10.45
CA ALA A 16 -8.35 -4.09 11.08
C ALA A 16 -9.30 -3.47 10.03
N ARG A 17 -10.59 -3.45 10.36
CA ARG A 17 -11.57 -2.70 9.57
C ARG A 17 -11.52 -1.24 9.92
N TYR A 18 -11.38 -0.41 8.89
CA TYR A 18 -11.38 1.04 9.00
C TYR A 18 -12.67 1.65 8.46
N LYS A 19 -12.96 2.88 8.89
CA LYS A 19 -13.99 3.71 8.27
C LYS A 19 -13.40 4.41 7.05
N GLU A 20 -14.26 4.81 6.13
CA GLU A 20 -13.86 5.56 4.94
C GLU A 20 -13.04 6.82 5.29
N ILE A 21 -13.44 7.53 6.34
CA ILE A 21 -12.74 8.74 6.81
C ILE A 21 -11.31 8.47 7.30
N ASP A 22 -11.00 7.25 7.76
CA ASP A 22 -9.66 6.88 8.20
C ASP A 22 -8.69 6.71 7.01
N LEU A 23 -9.25 6.50 5.80
CA LEU A 23 -8.51 6.34 4.53
C LEU A 23 -8.50 7.62 3.70
N TYR A 24 -8.90 8.75 4.29
CA TYR A 24 -8.98 10.03 3.61
C TYR A 24 -7.63 10.44 3.00
N GLY A 25 -7.69 10.95 1.77
CA GLY A 25 -6.53 11.23 0.92
C GLY A 25 -6.22 12.70 0.67
N GLY A 26 -6.92 13.63 1.34
CA GLY A 26 -6.80 15.08 1.11
C GLY A 26 -7.79 15.62 0.08
N ASP A 27 -8.15 16.90 0.21
CA ASP A 27 -9.05 17.61 -0.72
C ASP A 27 -8.29 18.38 -1.80
N THR A 28 -6.99 18.62 -1.58
CA THR A 28 -6.12 19.38 -2.49
C THR A 28 -4.90 18.57 -2.89
N PRO A 29 -4.28 18.88 -4.05
CA PRO A 29 -3.01 18.26 -4.45
C PRO A 29 -1.92 18.37 -3.38
N GLU A 30 -1.85 19.50 -2.67
CA GLU A 30 -0.89 19.76 -1.61
C GLU A 30 -1.11 18.88 -0.37
N GLU A 31 -2.38 18.65 0.01
CA GLU A 31 -2.73 17.74 1.10
C GLU A 31 -2.47 16.29 0.73
N ALA A 32 -2.86 15.88 -0.47
CA ALA A 32 -2.61 14.53 -0.98
C ALA A 32 -1.10 14.23 -1.07
N ALA A 33 -0.31 15.21 -1.54
CA ALA A 33 1.15 15.08 -1.58
C ALA A 33 1.74 14.93 -0.17
N ARG A 34 1.24 15.68 0.82
CA ARG A 34 1.67 15.54 2.21
C ARG A 34 1.38 14.15 2.77
N ILE A 35 0.16 13.64 2.56
CA ILE A 35 -0.21 12.28 3.01
C ILE A 35 0.66 11.23 2.32
N PHE A 36 0.91 11.38 1.02
CA PHE A 36 1.79 10.49 0.28
C PHE A 36 3.23 10.51 0.83
N ASP A 37 3.78 11.69 1.10
CA ASP A 37 5.09 11.83 1.72
C ASP A 37 5.11 11.20 3.12
N ASP A 38 4.09 11.44 3.94
CA ASP A 38 3.97 10.85 5.27
C ASP A 38 3.93 9.31 5.18
N VAL A 39 3.22 8.73 4.21
CA VAL A 39 3.22 7.27 3.96
C VAL A 39 4.64 6.79 3.61
N MET A 40 5.29 7.45 2.65
CA MET A 40 6.65 7.10 2.21
C MET A 40 7.71 7.25 3.32
N ASN A 41 7.40 8.04 4.35
CA ASN A 41 8.24 8.27 5.52
C ASN A 41 7.87 7.43 6.74
N ASN A 42 6.85 6.57 6.67
CA ASN A 42 6.30 5.83 7.81
C ASN A 42 5.78 6.76 8.94
N GLN A 43 5.19 7.89 8.55
CA GLN A 43 4.64 8.93 9.44
C GLN A 43 3.12 9.11 9.30
N ALA A 44 2.50 8.48 8.30
CA ALA A 44 1.04 8.49 8.13
C ALA A 44 0.32 7.66 9.20
N THR A 45 -1.01 7.77 9.22
CA THR A 45 -1.83 6.95 10.13
C THR A 45 -1.74 5.46 9.78
N GLN A 46 -1.96 4.57 10.76
CA GLN A 46 -1.94 3.13 10.50
C GLN A 46 -2.93 2.72 9.40
N ALA A 47 -4.12 3.33 9.36
CA ALA A 47 -5.13 3.03 8.35
C ALA A 47 -4.65 3.36 6.92
N GLN A 48 -4.00 4.52 6.75
CA GLN A 48 -3.40 4.93 5.47
C GLN A 48 -2.22 4.02 5.08
N MET A 49 -1.38 3.64 6.05
CA MET A 49 -0.27 2.71 5.81
C MET A 49 -0.78 1.32 5.41
N ASP A 50 -1.82 0.82 6.08
CA ASP A 50 -2.40 -0.49 5.84
C ASP A 50 -3.06 -0.59 4.47
N VAL A 51 -3.88 0.41 4.07
CA VAL A 51 -4.53 0.38 2.75
C VAL A 51 -3.51 0.43 1.60
N VAL A 52 -2.43 1.21 1.76
CA VAL A 52 -1.33 1.26 0.77
C VAL A 52 -0.62 -0.09 0.71
N THR A 53 -0.35 -0.71 1.85
CA THR A 53 0.30 -2.01 1.95
C THR A 53 -0.53 -3.11 1.29
N VAL A 54 -1.86 -3.15 1.54
CA VAL A 54 -2.77 -4.13 0.94
C VAL A 54 -2.83 -3.96 -0.58
N ASN A 55 -3.03 -2.73 -1.06
CA ASN A 55 -3.09 -2.46 -2.51
C ASN A 55 -1.78 -2.83 -3.21
N ALA A 56 -0.63 -2.50 -2.61
CA ALA A 56 0.67 -2.89 -3.12
C ALA A 56 0.88 -4.41 -3.07
N GLY A 57 0.42 -5.09 -2.02
CA GLY A 57 0.45 -6.55 -1.91
C GLY A 57 -0.32 -7.23 -3.05
N PHE A 58 -1.53 -6.75 -3.37
CA PHE A 58 -2.28 -7.25 -4.53
C PHE A 58 -1.58 -6.94 -5.86
N ALA A 59 -0.99 -5.75 -6.01
CA ALA A 59 -0.22 -5.42 -7.21
C ALA A 59 0.99 -6.36 -7.41
N ILE A 60 1.69 -6.70 -6.33
CA ILE A 60 2.79 -7.69 -6.36
C ILE A 60 2.24 -9.07 -6.72
N HIS A 61 1.12 -9.50 -6.14
CA HIS A 61 0.53 -10.82 -6.41
C HIS A 61 0.12 -10.99 -7.88
N VAL A 62 -0.39 -9.92 -8.52
CA VAL A 62 -0.72 -9.94 -9.96
C VAL A 62 0.53 -10.18 -10.83
N ILE A 63 1.71 -9.75 -10.38
CA ILE A 63 2.99 -9.94 -11.08
C ILE A 63 3.61 -11.30 -10.72
N CYS A 64 3.49 -11.72 -9.46
CA CYS A 64 4.07 -12.94 -8.90
C CYS A 64 2.96 -13.89 -8.42
N LEU A 65 2.22 -14.46 -9.37
CA LEU A 65 1.06 -15.33 -9.08
C LEU A 65 1.44 -16.59 -8.28
N GLU A 66 2.71 -16.99 -8.28
CA GLU A 66 3.23 -18.10 -7.49
C GLU A 66 3.34 -17.80 -5.99
N LYS A 67 3.32 -16.52 -5.60
CA LYS A 67 3.40 -16.08 -4.20
C LYS A 67 2.01 -15.96 -3.61
N GLY A 68 1.85 -16.37 -2.35
CA GLY A 68 0.59 -16.16 -1.63
C GLY A 68 0.35 -14.68 -1.36
N ILE A 69 -0.92 -14.25 -1.32
CA ILE A 69 -1.26 -12.85 -1.07
C ILE A 69 -0.68 -12.31 0.25
N GLU A 70 -0.62 -13.14 1.30
CA GLU A 70 0.02 -12.79 2.58
C GLU A 70 1.51 -12.51 2.43
N GLU A 71 2.22 -13.31 1.63
CA GLU A 71 3.64 -13.09 1.32
C GLU A 71 3.83 -11.77 0.56
N CYS A 72 2.97 -11.50 -0.43
CA CYS A 72 3.02 -10.26 -1.20
C CYS A 72 2.76 -9.02 -0.34
N ILE A 73 1.80 -9.09 0.58
CA ILE A 73 1.52 -8.04 1.57
C ILE A 73 2.74 -7.84 2.48
N ALA A 74 3.39 -8.91 2.94
CA ALA A 74 4.61 -8.80 3.75
C ALA A 74 5.76 -8.14 2.99
N ILE A 75 5.94 -8.44 1.69
CA ILE A 75 6.93 -7.79 0.82
C ILE A 75 6.61 -6.29 0.67
N ALA A 76 5.34 -5.94 0.44
CA ALA A 76 4.92 -4.54 0.34
C ALA A 76 5.21 -3.77 1.63
N LYS A 77 4.87 -4.37 2.77
CA LYS A 77 5.12 -3.81 4.10
C LYS A 77 6.60 -3.58 4.35
N GLU A 78 7.44 -4.58 4.08
CA GLU A 78 8.89 -4.48 4.23
C GLU A 78 9.47 -3.37 3.35
N SER A 79 9.00 -3.25 2.10
CA SER A 79 9.45 -2.21 1.18
C SER A 79 9.14 -0.80 1.70
N LEU A 80 8.00 -0.63 2.37
CA LEU A 80 7.59 0.64 2.94
C LEU A 80 8.34 0.96 4.24
N GLU A 81 8.35 0.02 5.19
CA GLU A 81 8.98 0.19 6.51
C GLU A 81 10.50 0.33 6.45
N SER A 82 11.16 -0.37 5.52
CA SER A 82 12.61 -0.25 5.31
C SER A 82 13.02 1.03 4.58
N GLY A 83 12.06 1.79 4.03
CA GLY A 83 12.30 2.97 3.20
C GLY A 83 12.72 2.68 1.77
N LYS A 84 12.77 1.41 1.33
CA LYS A 84 13.09 1.04 -0.06
C LYS A 84 12.14 1.67 -1.07
N ALA A 85 10.85 1.77 -0.74
CA ALA A 85 9.85 2.45 -1.57
C ALA A 85 10.23 3.93 -1.81
N LYS A 86 10.63 4.63 -0.74
CA LYS A 86 11.10 6.02 -0.81
C LYS A 86 12.39 6.16 -1.62
N GLU A 87 13.34 5.24 -1.47
CA GLU A 87 14.58 5.24 -2.27
C GLU A 87 14.31 5.00 -3.76
N ALA A 88 13.34 4.13 -4.09
CA ALA A 88 12.90 3.94 -5.47
C ALA A 88 12.31 5.23 -6.06
N LEU A 89 11.47 5.94 -5.29
CA LEU A 89 10.94 7.25 -5.69
C LEU A 89 12.05 8.29 -5.91
N LYS A 90 13.00 8.41 -4.99
CA LYS A 90 14.16 9.32 -5.14
C LYS A 90 14.97 9.01 -6.39
N LYS A 91 15.20 7.72 -6.67
CA LYS A 91 15.90 7.29 -7.89
C LYS A 91 15.11 7.67 -9.14
N PHE A 92 13.79 7.47 -9.14
CA PHE A 92 12.92 7.87 -10.24
C PHE A 92 13.02 9.38 -10.51
N LEU A 93 12.94 10.22 -9.47
CA LEU A 93 13.08 11.67 -9.60
C LEU A 93 14.46 12.08 -10.15
N LYS A 94 15.54 11.44 -9.68
CA LYS A 94 16.91 11.72 -10.15
C LYS A 94 17.11 11.41 -11.65
N ILE A 95 16.35 10.46 -12.21
CA ILE A 95 16.49 10.06 -13.62
C ILE A 95 15.64 10.94 -14.54
N ASN A 96 14.56 11.54 -14.03
CA ASN A 96 13.59 12.33 -14.82
C ASN A 96 13.64 13.84 -14.55
N GLY A 97 14.52 14.30 -13.65
CA GLY A 97 14.79 15.72 -13.41
C GLY A 97 16.04 16.17 -14.15
#